data_AF-A0AAW7CIG6-F1
#
_entry.id   AF-A0AAW7CIG6-F1
#
_cell.length_a   1.000
_cell.length_b   1.000
_cell.length_c   1.000
_cell.angle_alpha   90.00
_cell.angle_beta   90.00
_cell.angle_gamma   90.00
#
_symmetry.space_group_name_H-M   'P 1'
#
loop_
_entity.id
_entity.type
_entity.pdbx_description
1 polymer ?
#
loop_
_entity_poly.entity_id
_entity_poly.type
_entity_poly.pdbx_seq_one_letter_code
_entity_poly.pdbx_strand_id
1 'polypeptide(L)'
;MITTYSDFRNSLLDDSAPYPCYFAVEAEKNGLIRYIFAESAYDTHELLNIRDGVYEYIKSYKSIGKRTTLVIFFKPSENELRAEDYKKQFWNVVKFLNENDPEPWPSEIPKDPNHPEWEFCFGGEPIFLVCRAPFYSDRKSRFTANGLEITMQPRGTLDDITADTKLGQQSCPSKNHI
;
A
#
# COMPACT_ATOMS: atom_id res chain seq x y z
N MET A 1 5.28 -10.48 13.05
CA MET A 1 4.76 -10.55 11.66
C MET A 1 3.48 -11.38 11.55
N ILE A 2 3.42 -12.63 12.05
CA ILE A 2 2.19 -13.45 12.04
C ILE A 2 1.00 -12.74 12.71
N THR A 3 1.25 -12.06 13.83
CA THR A 3 0.22 -11.27 14.55
C THR A 3 -0.30 -10.11 13.69
N THR A 4 0.58 -9.30 13.09
CA THR A 4 0.20 -8.18 12.22
C THR A 4 -0.67 -8.63 11.05
N TYR A 5 -0.28 -9.72 10.38
CA TYR A 5 -1.10 -10.30 9.30
C TYR A 5 -2.47 -10.78 9.81
N SER A 6 -2.49 -11.47 10.94
CA SER A 6 -3.73 -11.98 11.53
C SER A 6 -4.67 -10.84 11.92
N ASP A 7 -4.14 -9.76 12.50
CA ASP A 7 -4.90 -8.57 12.88
C ASP A 7 -5.46 -7.87 11.63
N PHE A 8 -4.65 -7.69 10.59
CA PHE A 8 -5.10 -7.14 9.31
C PHE A 8 -6.24 -7.98 8.73
N ARG A 9 -6.05 -9.29 8.62
CA ARG A 9 -7.05 -10.21 8.06
C ARG A 9 -8.33 -10.24 8.90
N ASN A 10 -8.21 -10.28 10.22
CA ASN A 10 -9.35 -10.22 11.12
C ASN A 10 -10.09 -8.89 10.96
N SER A 11 -9.38 -7.75 10.83
CA SER A 11 -10.01 -6.46 10.60
C SER A 11 -10.75 -6.36 9.27
N LEU A 12 -10.29 -7.08 8.23
CA LEU A 12 -10.98 -7.15 6.93
C LEU A 12 -12.24 -8.03 6.97
N LEU A 13 -12.22 -9.08 7.78
CA LEU A 13 -13.30 -10.08 7.86
C LEU A 13 -14.22 -9.88 9.06
N ASP A 14 -14.01 -8.82 9.85
CA ASP A 14 -14.85 -8.49 10.99
C ASP A 14 -16.20 -7.90 10.53
N ASP A 15 -17.22 -8.74 10.49
CA ASP A 15 -18.60 -8.34 10.16
C ASP A 15 -19.20 -7.39 11.23
N SER A 16 -18.62 -7.31 12.44
CA SER A 16 -19.08 -6.44 13.53
C SER A 16 -18.49 -5.02 13.47
N ALA A 17 -17.36 -4.84 12.78
CA ALA A 17 -16.71 -3.56 12.55
C ALA A 17 -16.26 -3.46 11.08
N PRO A 18 -17.16 -3.09 10.16
CA PRO A 18 -16.89 -3.17 8.73
C PRO A 18 -15.67 -2.34 8.33
N TYR A 19 -14.72 -3.00 7.68
CA TYR A 19 -13.52 -2.34 7.19
C TYR A 19 -13.90 -1.25 6.18
N PRO A 20 -13.29 -0.05 6.26
CA PRO A 20 -13.76 1.12 5.53
C PRO A 20 -13.53 1.06 4.01
N CYS A 21 -12.88 0.01 3.50
CA CYS A 21 -12.66 -0.20 2.06
C CYS A 21 -13.30 -1.51 1.62
N TYR A 22 -14.46 -1.41 0.96
CA TYR A 22 -15.19 -2.54 0.39
C TYR A 22 -14.29 -3.41 -0.51
N PHE A 23 -13.45 -2.78 -1.34
CA PHE A 23 -12.57 -3.50 -2.26
C PHE A 23 -11.48 -4.32 -1.57
N ALA A 24 -10.98 -3.86 -0.42
CA ALA A 24 -10.00 -4.64 0.35
C ALA A 24 -10.65 -5.92 0.91
N VAL A 25 -11.90 -5.84 1.37
CA VAL A 25 -12.66 -7.00 1.86
C VAL A 25 -12.96 -7.98 0.72
N GLU A 26 -13.42 -7.47 -0.43
CA GLU A 26 -13.72 -8.30 -1.60
C GLU A 26 -12.45 -8.95 -2.17
N ALA A 27 -11.34 -8.21 -2.23
CA ALA A 27 -10.06 -8.75 -2.68
C ALA A 27 -9.58 -9.89 -1.76
N GLU A 28 -9.72 -9.75 -0.44
CA GLU A 28 -9.36 -10.81 0.51
C GLU A 28 -10.25 -12.05 0.34
N LYS A 29 -11.58 -11.86 0.28
CA LYS A 29 -12.54 -12.95 0.10
C LYS A 29 -12.31 -13.75 -1.19
N ASN A 30 -11.79 -13.10 -2.23
CA ASN A 30 -11.51 -13.71 -3.54
C ASN A 30 -10.04 -14.12 -3.73
N GLY A 31 -9.17 -14.01 -2.71
CA GLY A 31 -7.76 -14.41 -2.80
C GLY A 31 -6.92 -13.52 -3.74
N LEU A 32 -7.33 -12.26 -3.92
CA LEU A 32 -6.69 -11.28 -4.80
C LEU A 32 -5.64 -10.43 -4.07
N ILE A 33 -5.42 -10.64 -2.77
CA ILE A 33 -4.36 -9.95 -2.03
C ILE A 33 -3.05 -10.74 -2.14
N ARG A 34 -1.95 -10.03 -2.32
CA ARG A 34 -0.59 -10.54 -2.20
C ARG A 34 0.10 -9.86 -1.02
N TYR A 35 1.06 -10.56 -0.43
CA TYR A 35 1.72 -10.12 0.79
C TYR A 35 3.23 -10.21 0.67
N ILE A 36 3.91 -9.20 1.16
CA ILE A 36 5.35 -9.22 1.44
C ILE A 36 5.54 -8.99 2.93
N PHE A 37 6.48 -9.73 3.52
CA PHE A 37 6.85 -9.60 4.92
C PHE A 37 8.32 -9.18 4.98
N ALA A 38 8.57 -8.05 5.64
CA ALA A 38 9.91 -7.50 5.78
C ALA A 38 10.26 -7.28 7.24
N GLU A 39 11.48 -7.65 7.62
CA GLU A 39 11.98 -7.47 8.98
C GLU A 39 12.35 -6.01 9.29
N SER A 40 12.62 -5.20 8.27
CA SER A 40 13.06 -3.82 8.45
C SER A 40 12.71 -2.94 7.25
N ALA A 41 12.36 -1.68 7.54
CA ALA A 41 12.20 -0.63 6.54
C ALA A 41 13.52 0.09 6.21
N TYR A 42 14.64 -0.31 6.82
CA TYR A 42 15.96 0.34 6.67
C TYR A 42 17.08 -0.61 6.26
N ASP A 43 16.89 -1.92 6.43
CA ASP A 43 17.88 -2.90 6.01
C ASP A 43 17.90 -3.02 4.48
N THR A 44 19.08 -2.90 3.87
CA THR A 44 19.20 -2.90 2.41
C THR A 44 18.82 -4.24 1.78
N HIS A 45 19.09 -5.37 2.44
CA HIS A 45 18.72 -6.68 1.92
C HIS A 45 17.20 -6.86 1.93
N GLU A 46 16.54 -6.47 3.01
CA GLU A 46 15.07 -6.44 3.10
C GLU A 46 14.46 -5.52 2.03
N LEU A 47 15.03 -4.34 1.82
CA LEU A 47 14.56 -3.39 0.80
C LEU A 47 14.73 -3.92 -0.63
N LEU A 48 15.81 -4.66 -0.92
CA LEU A 48 16.00 -5.34 -2.20
C LEU A 48 14.98 -6.47 -2.41
N ASN A 49 14.69 -7.25 -1.36
CA ASN A 49 13.65 -8.28 -1.41
C ASN A 49 12.27 -7.68 -1.65
N ILE A 50 11.95 -6.54 -1.01
CA ILE A 50 10.73 -5.78 -1.29
C ILE A 50 10.71 -5.32 -2.74
N ARG A 51 11.79 -4.72 -3.25
CA ARG A 51 11.88 -4.28 -4.65
C ARG A 51 11.54 -5.41 -5.61
N ASP A 52 12.16 -6.57 -5.43
CA ASP A 52 11.96 -7.72 -6.32
C ASP A 52 10.54 -8.27 -6.23
N GLY A 53 9.99 -8.42 -5.03
CA GLY A 53 8.60 -8.86 -4.84
C GLY A 53 7.58 -7.88 -5.41
N VAL A 54 7.79 -6.57 -5.25
CA VAL A 54 6.94 -5.54 -5.87
C VAL A 54 7.05 -5.61 -7.38
N TYR A 55 8.25 -5.79 -7.93
CA TYR A 55 8.44 -5.89 -9.38
C TYR A 55 7.71 -7.12 -9.96
N GLU A 56 7.88 -8.29 -9.35
CA GLU A 56 7.17 -9.50 -9.74
C GLU A 56 5.64 -9.33 -9.68
N TYR A 57 5.14 -8.67 -8.64
CA TYR A 57 3.74 -8.32 -8.51
C TYR A 57 3.28 -7.42 -9.66
N ILE A 58 4.01 -6.35 -9.98
CA ILE A 58 3.66 -5.44 -11.08
C ILE A 58 3.69 -6.17 -12.45
N LYS A 59 4.61 -7.11 -12.67
CA LYS A 59 4.62 -7.89 -13.91
C LYS A 59 3.46 -8.87 -14.05
N SER A 60 2.82 -9.25 -12.93
CA SER A 60 1.80 -10.30 -12.91
C SER A 60 0.40 -9.84 -12.48
N TYR A 61 0.22 -8.60 -11.98
CA TYR A 61 -1.02 -8.19 -11.33
C TYR A 61 -2.28 -8.38 -12.20
N LYS A 62 -2.18 -8.16 -13.52
CA LYS A 62 -3.30 -8.33 -14.45
C LYS A 62 -3.81 -9.78 -14.53
N SER A 63 -2.95 -10.78 -14.28
CA SER A 63 -3.36 -12.19 -14.25
C SER A 63 -3.88 -12.63 -12.87
N ILE A 64 -3.58 -11.88 -11.80
CA ILE A 64 -4.11 -12.16 -10.46
C ILE A 64 -5.60 -11.84 -10.40
N GLY A 65 -5.99 -10.66 -10.87
CA GLY A 65 -7.38 -10.25 -10.94
C GLY A 65 -7.56 -8.75 -10.98
N LYS A 66 -8.76 -8.31 -11.40
CA LYS A 66 -9.03 -6.88 -11.67
C LYS A 66 -8.75 -5.96 -10.48
N ARG A 67 -9.02 -6.39 -9.24
CA ARG A 67 -8.87 -5.59 -8.02
C ARG A 67 -7.79 -6.12 -7.08
N THR A 68 -6.75 -6.73 -7.66
CA THR A 68 -5.62 -7.24 -6.88
C THR A 68 -4.93 -6.12 -6.11
N THR A 69 -4.39 -6.45 -4.94
CA THR A 69 -3.70 -5.51 -4.07
C THR A 69 -2.47 -6.19 -3.47
N LEU A 70 -1.37 -5.46 -3.33
CA LEU A 70 -0.19 -5.91 -2.60
C LEU A 70 -0.13 -5.19 -1.25
N VAL A 71 0.12 -5.94 -0.16
CA VAL A 71 0.33 -5.38 1.18
C VAL A 71 1.69 -5.81 1.69
N ILE A 72 2.51 -4.84 2.11
CA ILE A 72 3.81 -5.05 2.70
C ILE A 72 3.69 -4.83 4.21
N PHE A 73 4.03 -5.85 4.98
CA PHE A 73 4.07 -5.80 6.44
C PHE A 73 5.50 -5.66 6.92
N PHE A 74 5.73 -4.70 7.82
CA PHE A 74 7.02 -4.54 8.49
C PHE A 74 6.94 -5.08 9.91
N LYS A 75 8.03 -5.67 10.38
CA LYS A 75 8.15 -6.08 11.78
C LYS A 75 7.88 -4.91 12.73
N PRO A 76 6.95 -5.06 13.68
CA PRO A 76 6.70 -4.04 14.69
C PRO A 76 7.96 -3.75 15.51
N SER A 77 8.17 -2.48 15.84
CA SER A 77 9.22 -2.06 16.78
C SER A 77 8.91 -2.57 18.19
N GLU A 78 9.94 -3.00 18.91
CA GLU A 78 9.83 -3.34 20.34
C GLU A 78 9.59 -2.09 21.21
N ASN A 79 9.97 -0.92 20.71
CA ASN A 79 9.73 0.37 21.34
C ASN A 79 8.56 1.10 20.69
N GLU A 80 7.84 1.90 21.49
CA GLU A 80 6.83 2.82 20.98
C GLU A 80 7.47 3.85 20.02
N LEU A 81 6.92 3.95 18.81
CA LEU A 81 7.38 4.87 17.78
C LEU A 81 6.45 6.06 17.66
N ARG A 82 7.01 7.24 17.35
CA ARG A 82 6.21 8.43 17.07
C ARG A 82 5.68 8.40 15.64
N ALA A 83 4.68 9.23 15.37
CA ALA A 83 4.14 9.41 14.02
C ALA A 83 5.23 9.79 13.00
N GLU A 84 6.19 10.63 13.37
CA GLU A 84 7.29 11.00 12.48
C GLU A 84 8.18 9.81 12.11
N ASP A 85 8.35 8.82 13.00
CA ASP A 85 9.22 7.68 12.75
C ASP A 85 8.60 6.72 11.73
N TYR A 86 7.28 6.48 11.82
CA TYR A 86 6.54 5.76 10.78
C TYR A 86 6.56 6.47 9.44
N LYS A 87 6.44 7.81 9.43
CA LYS A 87 6.57 8.61 8.20
C LYS A 87 7.96 8.45 7.57
N LYS A 88 9.02 8.46 8.39
CA LYS A 88 10.40 8.23 7.90
C LYS A 88 10.56 6.83 7.32
N GLN A 89 10.02 5.79 7.97
CA GLN A 89 10.06 4.42 7.45
C GLN A 89 9.37 4.31 6.09
N PHE A 90 8.15 4.84 5.99
CA PHE A 90 7.39 4.87 4.74
C PHE A 90 8.18 5.56 3.61
N TRP A 91 8.68 6.77 3.85
CA TRP A 91 9.43 7.52 2.84
C TRP A 91 10.77 6.88 2.50
N ASN A 92 11.42 6.18 3.44
CA ASN A 92 12.63 5.42 3.14
C ASN A 92 12.35 4.31 2.13
N VAL A 93 11.28 3.54 2.31
CA VAL A 93 10.87 2.47 1.39
C VAL A 93 10.51 3.05 0.02
N VAL A 94 9.66 4.09 -0.03
CA VAL A 94 9.23 4.72 -1.28
C VAL A 94 10.42 5.28 -2.06
N LYS A 95 11.33 5.98 -1.37
CA LYS A 95 12.54 6.52 -1.99
C LYS A 95 13.44 5.40 -2.51
N PHE A 96 13.67 4.34 -1.72
CA PHE A 96 14.49 3.22 -2.13
C PHE A 96 13.94 2.54 -3.39
N LEU A 97 12.62 2.30 -3.45
CA LEU A 97 11.96 1.74 -4.63
C LEU A 97 12.11 2.64 -5.85
N ASN A 98 11.94 3.95 -5.69
CA ASN A 98 12.13 4.90 -6.79
C ASN A 98 13.57 4.92 -7.33
N GLU A 99 14.56 4.90 -6.44
CA GLU A 99 15.99 4.91 -6.81
C GLU A 99 16.47 3.58 -7.41
N ASN A 100 15.75 2.49 -7.15
CA ASN A 100 16.10 1.14 -7.60
C ASN A 100 15.02 0.53 -8.51
N ASP A 101 14.22 1.35 -9.19
CA ASP A 101 13.25 0.88 -10.16
C ASP A 101 13.97 0.19 -11.34
N PRO A 102 13.66 -1.08 -11.67
CA PRO A 102 14.23 -1.75 -12.83
C PRO A 102 13.81 -1.14 -14.17
N GLU A 103 12.71 -0.39 -14.21
CA GLU A 103 12.14 0.21 -15.42
C GLU A 103 12.29 1.74 -15.40
N PRO A 104 12.34 2.40 -16.57
CA PRO A 104 12.35 3.85 -16.63
C PRO A 104 11.02 4.43 -16.12
N TRP A 105 11.11 5.57 -15.43
CA TRP A 105 9.93 6.36 -15.05
C TRP A 105 9.11 6.75 -16.30
N PRO A 106 7.77 6.59 -16.30
CA PRO A 106 6.92 6.93 -17.44
C PRO A 106 7.08 8.37 -17.90
N SER A 107 7.20 8.59 -19.21
CA SER A 107 7.49 9.90 -19.79
C SER A 107 6.38 10.95 -19.60
N GLU A 108 5.16 10.46 -19.46
CA GLU A 108 3.92 11.20 -19.33
C GLU A 108 3.61 11.60 -17.88
N ILE A 109 4.35 11.04 -16.90
CA ILE A 109 4.17 11.35 -15.48
C ILE A 109 5.29 12.29 -15.01
N PRO A 110 4.95 13.45 -14.43
CA PRO A 110 5.93 14.36 -13.85
C PRO A 110 6.86 13.66 -12.86
N LYS A 111 8.13 14.07 -12.81
CA LYS A 111 9.08 13.56 -11.81
C LYS A 111 9.07 14.34 -10.51
N ASP A 112 8.58 15.57 -10.52
CA ASP A 112 8.48 16.43 -9.33
C ASP A 112 7.32 15.95 -8.44
N PRO A 113 7.58 15.49 -7.20
CA PRO A 113 6.53 15.05 -6.27
C PRO A 113 5.51 16.14 -5.90
N ASN A 114 5.84 17.41 -6.13
CA ASN A 114 4.94 18.54 -5.88
C ASN A 114 4.04 18.87 -7.08
N HIS A 115 4.26 18.23 -8.23
CA HIS A 115 3.41 18.43 -9.39
C HIS A 115 2.01 17.84 -9.14
N PRO A 116 0.91 18.53 -9.49
CA PRO A 116 -0.45 18.06 -9.21
C PRO A 116 -0.82 16.74 -9.91
N GLU A 117 -0.16 16.45 -11.03
CA GLU A 117 -0.31 15.21 -11.80
C GLU A 117 0.76 14.16 -11.46
N TRP A 118 1.57 14.40 -10.43
CA TRP A 118 2.56 13.41 -9.99
C TRP A 118 1.87 12.18 -9.39
N GLU A 119 2.35 11.01 -9.79
CA GLU A 119 1.96 9.73 -9.22
C GLU A 119 3.22 8.91 -8.96
N PHE A 120 3.26 8.18 -7.84
CA PHE A 120 4.34 7.24 -7.61
C PHE A 120 4.28 6.14 -8.68
N CYS A 121 5.39 5.91 -9.38
CA CYS A 121 5.50 4.85 -10.38
C CYS A 121 6.58 3.85 -9.96
N PHE A 122 6.33 2.58 -10.25
CA PHE A 122 7.33 1.52 -10.12
C PHE A 122 7.11 0.44 -11.18
N GLY A 123 8.17 -0.04 -11.83
CA GLY A 123 8.06 -1.03 -12.90
C GLY A 123 7.29 -0.50 -14.13
N GLY A 124 7.34 0.81 -14.37
CA GLY A 124 6.62 1.49 -15.45
C GLY A 124 5.11 1.66 -15.22
N GLU A 125 4.58 1.30 -14.06
CA GLU A 125 3.16 1.38 -13.73
C GLU A 125 2.92 2.45 -12.64
N PRO A 126 1.92 3.33 -12.77
CA PRO A 126 1.51 4.22 -11.70
C PRO A 126 0.83 3.42 -10.58
N ILE A 127 1.19 3.69 -9.33
CA ILE A 127 0.75 2.90 -8.18
C ILE A 127 0.17 3.83 -7.12
N PHE A 128 -1.05 3.52 -6.69
CA PHE A 128 -1.65 4.13 -5.51
C PHE A 128 -1.06 3.50 -4.24
N LEU A 129 -0.51 4.35 -3.37
CA LEU A 129 0.08 3.96 -2.10
C LEU A 129 -0.80 4.36 -0.93
N VAL A 130 -1.04 3.42 -0.01
CA VAL A 130 -1.65 3.71 1.30
C VAL A 130 -0.74 3.21 2.40
N CYS A 131 -0.42 4.11 3.32
CA CYS A 131 0.29 3.77 4.55
C CYS A 131 -0.71 3.63 5.70
N ARG A 132 -0.59 2.54 6.46
CA ARG A 132 -1.29 2.36 7.75
C ARG A 132 -0.26 2.24 8.87
N ALA A 133 -0.56 2.86 10.01
CA ALA A 133 0.31 2.87 11.18
C ALA A 133 -0.50 3.08 12.49
N PRO A 134 0.03 2.69 13.67
CA PRO A 134 -0.70 2.73 14.94
C PRO A 134 -1.11 4.12 15.43
N PHE A 135 -0.49 5.19 14.94
CA PHE A 135 -0.79 6.55 15.40
C PHE A 135 -2.07 7.15 14.77
N TYR A 136 -2.68 6.50 13.78
CA TYR A 136 -3.90 7.00 13.12
C TYR A 136 -5.19 6.69 13.91
N SER A 137 -5.24 7.01 15.21
CA SER A 137 -6.38 6.72 16.10
C SER A 137 -7.73 7.19 15.56
N ASP A 138 -7.76 8.35 14.90
CA ASP A 138 -8.99 9.00 14.44
C ASP A 138 -9.39 8.60 13.01
N ARG A 139 -8.51 7.91 12.26
CA ARG A 139 -8.77 7.43 10.90
C ARG A 139 -8.59 5.92 10.82
N LYS A 140 -9.67 5.17 11.13
CA LYS A 140 -9.69 3.70 11.10
C LYS A 140 -9.16 3.07 9.79
N SER A 141 -9.30 3.74 8.65
CA SER A 141 -8.75 3.27 7.36
C SER A 141 -7.21 3.32 7.28
N ARG A 142 -6.57 4.12 8.14
CA ARG A 142 -5.12 4.30 8.24
C ARG A 142 -4.54 3.70 9.52
N PHE A 143 -5.37 3.18 10.42
CA PHE A 143 -4.94 2.55 11.66
C PHE A 143 -4.62 1.07 11.46
N THR A 144 -3.44 0.64 11.92
CA THR A 144 -3.16 -0.77 12.22
C THR A 144 -2.67 -0.88 13.65
N ALA A 145 -3.00 -1.98 14.33
CA ALA A 145 -2.59 -2.18 15.72
C ALA A 145 -1.05 -2.33 15.86
N ASN A 146 -0.38 -2.82 14.81
CA ASN A 146 0.99 -3.30 14.91
C ASN A 146 1.85 -2.91 13.70
N GLY A 147 2.89 -2.10 13.92
CA GLY A 147 3.92 -1.81 12.92
C GLY A 147 3.45 -0.98 11.71
N LEU A 148 4.34 -0.88 10.71
CA LEU A 148 4.03 -0.20 9.44
C LEU A 148 3.40 -1.20 8.46
N GLU A 149 2.39 -0.74 7.73
CA GLU A 149 1.81 -1.44 6.59
C GLU A 149 1.81 -0.50 5.37
N ILE A 150 2.27 -1.01 4.23
CA ILE A 150 2.20 -0.30 2.95
C ILE A 150 1.35 -1.11 1.98
N THR A 151 0.23 -0.54 1.56
CA THR A 151 -0.63 -1.12 0.51
C THR A 151 -0.31 -0.46 -0.82
N MET A 152 -0.16 -1.28 -1.87
CA MET A 152 0.16 -0.88 -3.23
C MET A 152 -0.91 -1.41 -4.19
N GLN A 153 -1.53 -0.49 -4.94
CA GLN A 153 -2.55 -0.80 -5.93
C GLN A 153 -2.17 -0.18 -7.28
N PRO A 154 -1.85 -1.00 -8.29
CA PRO A 154 -1.58 -0.51 -9.65
C PRO A 154 -2.79 0.25 -10.19
N ARG A 155 -2.57 1.36 -10.92
CA ARG A 155 -3.65 2.18 -11.45
C ARG A 155 -4.59 1.37 -12.35
N GLY A 156 -4.06 0.43 -13.13
CA GLY A 156 -4.85 -0.49 -13.94
C GLY A 156 -5.90 -1.31 -13.18
N THR A 157 -5.81 -1.42 -11.85
CA THR A 157 -6.83 -2.07 -11.00
C THR A 157 -8.01 -1.16 -10.65
N LEU A 158 -7.88 0.14 -10.92
CA LEU A 158 -8.81 1.21 -10.57
C LEU A 158 -9.37 1.95 -11.79
N ASP A 159 -9.03 1.54 -13.02
CA ASP A 159 -9.40 2.24 -14.27
C ASP A 159 -10.92 2.45 -14.44
N ASP A 160 -11.75 1.60 -13.83
CA ASP A 160 -13.22 1.72 -13.86
C ASP A 160 -13.83 2.47 -12.66
N ILE A 161 -13.00 2.98 -11.75
CA ILE A 161 -13.41 3.68 -10.53
C ILE A 161 -13.10 5.18 -10.70
N THR A 162 -14.08 5.94 -11.16
CA THR A 162 -14.02 7.41 -11.08
C THR A 162 -14.71 7.91 -9.81
N ALA A 163 -14.29 9.07 -9.28
CA ALA A 163 -14.87 9.68 -8.07
C ALA A 163 -16.40 9.90 -8.16
N ASP A 164 -16.93 9.95 -9.40
CA ASP A 164 -18.34 10.18 -9.69
C ASP A 164 -19.16 8.88 -9.77
N THR A 165 -18.52 7.71 -9.71
CA THR A 165 -19.25 6.44 -9.61
C THR A 165 -19.69 6.17 -8.18
N LYS A 166 -20.86 5.53 -7.99
CA LYS A 166 -21.30 5.03 -6.67
C LYS A 166 -20.23 4.19 -5.97
N LEU A 167 -19.41 3.49 -6.76
CA LEU A 167 -18.26 2.71 -6.28
C LEU A 167 -17.16 3.63 -5.74
N GLY A 168 -16.75 4.68 -6.47
CA GLY A 168 -15.75 5.66 -6.06
C GLY A 168 -15.99 6.32 -4.69
N GLN A 169 -17.27 6.56 -4.35
CA GLN A 169 -17.68 7.12 -3.05
C GLN A 169 -17.58 6.11 -1.89
N GLN A 170 -17.55 4.82 -2.19
CA GLN A 170 -17.39 3.73 -1.22
C GLN A 170 -15.93 3.25 -1.08
N SER A 171 -15.05 3.63 -2.01
CA SER A 171 -13.65 3.18 -2.07
C SER A 171 -12.66 4.01 -1.26
N CYS A 172 -12.94 5.30 -1.02
CA CYS A 172 -11.90 6.23 -0.61
C CYS A 172 -12.44 7.29 0.39
N PRO A 173 -11.89 7.39 1.62
CA PRO A 173 -12.06 8.59 2.41
C PRO A 173 -11.25 9.70 1.72
N SER A 174 -11.99 10.67 1.15
CA SER A 174 -11.55 11.92 0.53
C SER A 174 -10.04 12.12 0.32
N LYS A 175 -9.65 12.31 -0.95
CA LYS A 175 -8.36 12.85 -1.39
C LYS A 175 -8.04 14.15 -0.62
N ASN A 176 -7.41 14.03 0.54
CA ASN A 176 -6.74 15.14 1.21
C ASN A 176 -5.32 14.67 1.48
N HIS A 177 -4.40 15.48 0.95
CA HIS A 177 -2.95 15.31 0.95
C HIS A 177 -2.38 14.83 2.29
N ILE A 178 -1.23 14.16 2.17
CA ILE A 178 -0.36 13.66 3.26
C ILE A 178 -0.17 14.73 4.35
#